data_AF-A0AAN6RYS6-F1
#
_entry.id   AF-A0AAN6RYS6-F1
#
_cell.length_a   1.000
_cell.length_b   1.000
_cell.length_c   1.000
_cell.angle_alpha   90.00
_cell.angle_beta   90.00
_cell.angle_gamma   90.00
#
_symmetry.space_group_name_H-M   'P 1'
#
loop_
_entity.id
_entity.type
_entity.pdbx_description
1 polymer ?
#
loop_
_entity_poly.entity_id
_entity_poly.type
_entity_poly.pdbx_seq_one_letter_code
_entity_poly.pdbx_strand_id
1 'polypeptide(L)' 'LAVRKSLDMDQDSFQNILEEFTPEFHSLKPLAESLRQILFPLRDGVIWTGTDGSPEAVDRLYDGMIRAFEEAITSEGGK' A
#
# COMPACT_ATOMS: atom_id res chain seq x y z
N LEU A 1 2.98 -1.68 20.68
CA LEU A 1 3.10 -2.51 19.45
C LEU A 1 2.24 -1.98 18.31
N ALA A 2 0.92 -1.77 18.48
CA ALA A 2 0.05 -1.23 17.43
C ALA A 2 0.41 0.20 16.97
N VAL A 3 0.75 1.11 17.91
CA VAL A 3 1.18 2.48 17.60
C VAL A 3 2.41 2.54 16.69
N ARG A 4 3.37 1.62 16.89
CA ARG A 4 4.58 1.54 16.05
C ARG A 4 4.23 1.18 14.61
N LYS A 5 3.36 0.17 14.43
CA LYS A 5 2.91 -0.27 13.10
C LYS A 5 2.16 0.83 12.33
N SER A 6 1.36 1.63 13.03
CA SER A 6 0.71 2.79 12.40
C SER A 6 1.74 3.84 11.97
N LEU A 7 2.72 4.16 12.81
CA LEU A 7 3.78 5.09 12.44
C LEU A 7 4.58 4.61 11.23
N ASP A 8 4.87 3.31 11.15
CA ASP A 8 5.59 2.75 10.00
C ASP A 8 4.83 2.91 8.67
N MET A 9 3.49 3.00 8.71
CA MET A 9 2.64 3.19 7.51
C MET A 9 2.45 4.66 7.12
N ASP A 10 2.96 5.60 7.91
CA ASP A 10 3.00 7.01 7.53
C ASP A 10 3.85 7.21 6.27
N GLN A 11 3.56 8.26 5.48
CA GLN A 11 4.23 8.49 4.20
C GLN A 11 5.75 8.57 4.34
N ASP A 12 6.24 9.29 5.35
CA ASP A 12 7.67 9.52 5.52
C ASP A 12 8.36 8.27 6.08
N SER A 13 7.66 7.52 6.93
CA SER A 13 8.22 6.33 7.58
C SER A 13 8.17 5.09 6.71
N PHE A 14 7.18 4.97 5.82
CA PHE A 14 7.01 3.82 4.93
C PHE A 14 8.16 3.69 3.94
N GLN A 15 8.79 4.81 3.55
CA GLN A 15 9.98 4.78 2.71
C GLN A 15 11.12 3.97 3.33
N ASN A 16 11.28 4.01 4.66
CA ASN A 16 12.28 3.19 5.34
C ASN A 16 12.01 1.69 5.17
N ILE A 17 10.74 1.27 5.17
CA ILE A 17 10.37 -0.13 4.90
C ILE A 17 10.70 -0.51 3.46
N LEU A 18 10.47 0.38 2.49
CA LEU A 18 10.85 0.14 1.10
C LEU A 18 12.36 0.01 0.93
N GLU A 19 13.17 0.65 1.77
CA GLU A 19 14.63 0.51 1.78
C GLU A 19 15.10 -0.85 2.31
N GLU A 20 14.29 -1.53 3.14
CA GLU A 20 14.61 -2.86 3.68
C GLU A 20 14.44 -4.00 2.66
N PHE A 21 13.83 -3.74 1.50
CA PHE A 21 13.65 -4.75 0.45
C PHE A 21 15.00 -5.20 -0.09
N THR A 22 15.19 -6.51 -0.25
CA THR A 22 16.39 -7.04 -0.91
C THR A 22 16.37 -6.70 -2.41
N PRO A 23 17.54 -6.67 -3.09
CA PRO A 23 17.63 -6.27 -4.50
C PRO A 23 16.69 -7.02 -5.44
N GLU A 24 16.42 -8.30 -5.16
CA GLU A 24 15.52 -9.16 -5.95
C GLU A 24 14.07 -8.66 -5.92
N PHE A 25 13.67 -7.90 -4.90
CA PHE A 25 12.32 -7.37 -4.73
C PHE A 25 12.21 -5.87 -5.01
N HIS A 26 13.30 -5.20 -5.41
CA HIS A 26 13.26 -3.76 -5.67
C HIS A 26 12.21 -3.36 -6.71
N SER A 27 11.94 -4.24 -7.67
CA SER A 27 10.90 -4.01 -8.67
C SER A 27 9.48 -4.00 -8.10
N LEU A 28 9.27 -4.56 -6.90
CA LEU A 28 7.97 -4.60 -6.22
C LEU A 28 7.73 -3.40 -5.30
N LYS A 29 8.70 -2.48 -5.15
CA LYS A 29 8.50 -1.26 -4.33
C LYS A 29 7.29 -0.43 -4.77
N PRO A 30 7.04 -0.20 -6.09
CA PRO A 30 5.84 0.53 -6.52
C PRO A 30 4.54 -0.17 -6.12
N LEU A 31 4.50 -1.51 -6.18
CA LEU A 31 3.34 -2.29 -5.73
C LEU A 31 3.09 -2.10 -4.23
N ALA A 32 4.15 -2.19 -3.41
CA ALA A 32 4.05 -1.99 -1.97
C ALA A 32 3.56 -0.58 -1.61
N GLU A 33 4.02 0.44 -2.33
CA GLU A 33 3.56 1.83 -2.17
C GLU A 33 2.08 2.00 -2.53
N SER A 34 1.64 1.45 -3.68
CA SER A 34 0.23 1.46 -4.08
C SER A 34 -0.67 0.80 -3.05
N LEU A 35 -0.27 -0.39 -2.56
CA LEU A 35 -1.03 -1.10 -1.52
C LEU A 35 -1.11 -0.30 -0.21
N ARG A 36 -0.03 0.37 0.19
CA ARG A 36 -0.02 1.23 1.39
C ARG A 36 -0.97 2.42 1.24
N GLN A 37 -1.06 3.03 0.07
CA GLN A 37 -2.00 4.13 -0.19
C GLN A 37 -3.46 3.66 -0.18
N ILE A 38 -3.73 2.47 -0.71
CA ILE A 38 -5.07 1.86 -0.72
C ILE A 38 -5.54 1.49 0.69
N LEU A 39 -4.67 0.84 1.47
CA LEU A 39 -4.99 0.33 2.81
C LEU A 39 -4.99 1.43 3.88
N PHE A 40 -4.10 2.42 3.74
CA PHE A 40 -3.92 3.51 4.70
C PHE A 40 -4.02 4.87 4.01
N PRO A 41 -5.20 5.20 3.45
CA PRO A 41 -5.42 6.47 2.78
C PRO A 41 -5.25 7.62 3.77
N LEU A 42 -4.76 8.76 3.29
CA LEU A 42 -4.68 9.97 4.08
C LEU A 42 -6.08 10.59 4.22
N ARG A 43 -6.50 10.85 5.45
CA ARG A 43 -7.70 11.63 5.78
C ARG A 43 -7.25 12.75 6.73
N ASP A 44 -7.49 14.00 6.36
CA ASP A 44 -7.06 15.18 7.12
C ASP A 44 -5.55 15.22 7.42
N GLY A 45 -4.74 14.74 6.47
CA GLY A 45 -3.26 14.74 6.59
C GLY A 45 -2.69 13.65 7.50
N VAL A 46 -3.52 12.76 8.06
CA VAL A 46 -3.09 11.60 8.82
C VAL A 46 -3.52 10.31 8.15
N ILE A 47 -2.76 9.24 8.32
CA ILE A 47 -3.19 7.93 7.84
C ILE A 47 -4.45 7.50 8.59
N TRP A 48 -5.43 7.04 7.83
CA TRP A 48 -6.62 6.45 8.39
C TRP A 48 -6.45 4.94 8.51
N THR A 49 -6.57 4.42 9.74
CA THR A 49 -6.38 3.00 10.06
C THR A 49 -7.70 2.29 10.39
N GLY A 50 -8.83 2.94 10.12
CA GLY A 50 -10.15 2.35 10.31
C GLY A 50 -10.48 1.35 9.21
N THR A 51 -11.69 0.79 9.26
CA THR A 51 -12.26 0.00 8.18
C THR A 51 -13.66 0.51 7.91
N ASP A 52 -13.97 0.76 6.64
CA ASP A 52 -15.22 1.29 6.17
C ASP A 52 -15.98 0.11 5.60
N GLY A 53 -17.00 -0.33 6.36
CA GLY A 53 -17.76 -1.53 6.05
C GLY A 53 -18.87 -1.31 5.04
N SER A 54 -19.00 -0.11 4.45
CA SER A 54 -19.97 0.11 3.39
C SER A 54 -19.62 -0.78 2.18
N PRO A 55 -20.62 -1.36 1.49
CA PRO A 55 -20.37 -2.16 0.29
C PRO A 55 -19.50 -1.43 -0.73
N GLU A 56 -19.75 -0.14 -0.94
CA GLU A 56 -19.00 0.68 -1.89
C GLU A 56 -17.55 0.89 -1.47
N ALA A 57 -17.28 0.99 -0.17
CA ALA A 57 -15.91 1.10 0.33
C ALA A 57 -15.15 -0.21 0.22
N VAL A 58 -15.83 -1.33 0.46
CA VAL A 58 -15.30 -2.68 0.28
C VAL A 58 -14.96 -2.93 -1.20
N ASP A 59 -15.88 -2.63 -2.11
CA ASP A 59 -15.67 -2.79 -3.56
C ASP A 59 -14.46 -1.96 -4.03
N ARG A 60 -14.39 -0.68 -3.65
CA ARG A 60 -13.24 0.18 -3.98
C ARG A 60 -11.91 -0.35 -3.45
N LEU A 61 -11.90 -0.91 -2.25
CA LEU A 61 -10.69 -1.48 -1.65
C LEU A 61 -10.21 -2.67 -2.47
N TYR A 62 -11.09 -3.63 -2.76
CA TYR A 62 -10.72 -4.81 -3.54
C TYR A 62 -10.35 -4.47 -4.98
N ASP A 63 -11.13 -3.63 -5.66
CA ASP A 63 -10.83 -3.20 -7.03
C ASP A 63 -9.48 -2.49 -7.11
N GLY A 64 -9.19 -1.61 -6.14
CA GLY A 64 -7.91 -0.92 -6.05
C GLY A 64 -6.74 -1.89 -5.85
N MET A 65 -6.88 -2.86 -4.95
CA MET A 65 -5.85 -3.88 -4.72
C MET A 65 -5.63 -4.75 -5.95
N ILE A 66 -6.70 -5.25 -6.56
CA ILE A 66 -6.63 -6.07 -7.79
C ILE A 66 -5.88 -5.32 -8.87
N ARG A 67 -6.27 -4.07 -9.12
CA ARG A 67 -5.61 -3.23 -10.12
C ARG A 67 -4.12 -3.01 -9.83
N ALA A 68 -3.75 -2.76 -8.58
CA ALA A 68 -2.34 -2.60 -8.21
C ALA A 68 -1.52 -3.86 -8.54
N PHE A 69 -2.08 -5.05 -8.28
CA PHE A 69 -1.45 -6.31 -8.68
C PHE A 69 -1.41 -6.51 -10.19
N GLU A 70 -2.47 -6.18 -10.93
CA GLU A 70 -2.48 -6.27 -12.40
C GLU A 70 -1.41 -5.38 -13.04
N GLU A 71 -1.24 -4.15 -12.54
CA GLU A 71 -0.20 -3.22 -12.96
C GLU A 71 1.20 -3.78 -12.65
N ALA A 72 1.40 -4.36 -11.46
CA ALA A 72 2.66 -4.99 -11.09
C ALA A 72 2.97 -6.23 -11.95
N ILE A 73 1.99 -7.10 -12.19
CA ILE A 73 2.14 -8.29 -13.06
C ILE A 73 2.50 -7.86 -14.48
N THR A 74 1.89 -6.79 -15.00
CA THR A 74 2.19 -6.26 -16.33
C THR A 74 3.61 -5.71 -16.39
N SER A 75 4.06 -5.01 -15.34
CA SER A 75 5.41 -4.47 -15.22
C SER A 75 6.48 -5.57 -15.05
N GLU A 76 6.18 -6.64 -14.31
CA GLU A 76 7.12 -7.74 -14.07
C GLU A 76 7.14 -8.77 -15.22
N GLY A 77 6.00 -9.05 -15.84
CA GLY A 77 5.87 -9.99 -16.96
C GLY A 77 6.34 -9.42 -18.30
N GLY A 78 6.58 -8.11 -18.38
CA GLY A 78 7.21 -7.44 -19.52
C GLY A 78 8.74 -7.45 -19.51
N LYS A 79 9.36 -8.14 -18.54
CA LYS A 79 10.82 -8.27 -18.38
C LYS A 79 11.38 -9.53 -19.01
#